data_AF-A0A9W6G5K0-F1
#
_entry.id   AF-A0A9W6G5K0-F1
#
_cell.length_a   1.000
_cell.length_b   1.000
_cell.length_c   1.000
_cell.angle_alpha   90.00
_cell.angle_beta   90.00
_cell.angle_gamma   90.00
#
_symmetry.space_group_name_H-M   'P 1'
#
loop_
_entity.id
_entity.type
_entity.pdbx_description
1 polymer ?
#
loop_
_entity_poly.entity_id
_entity_poly.type
_entity_poly.pdbx_seq_one_letter_code
_entity_poly.pdbx_strand_id
1 'polypeptide(L)'
;MDEEERSGYVFRGNVQTGAVGTGASATVGAIGEGSRGYVFAGGPDADRELRAELLRLVGDLRAALREQRESVGEEYAVIEDTIDDLEESVVEAKPPGRLHSKAKAMERLVSPFAALAELVSKLLDLLQRHQS
;
A
#
# COMPACT_ATOMS: atom_id res chain seq x y z
N MET A 1 16.46 -23.98 -11.80
CA MET A 1 15.19 -24.19 -12.53
C MET A 1 14.31 -24.83 -11.50
N ASP A 2 13.41 -24.04 -10.89
CA ASP A 2 12.19 -24.49 -10.23
C ASP A 2 11.41 -23.22 -9.87
N GLU A 3 10.45 -22.92 -10.73
CA GLU A 3 9.37 -21.96 -10.52
C GLU A 3 8.39 -22.59 -9.51
N GLU A 4 8.60 -22.34 -8.21
CA GLU A 4 7.54 -22.60 -7.23
C GLU A 4 6.42 -21.56 -7.43
N GLU A 5 5.43 -22.00 -8.19
CA GLU A 5 4.01 -21.64 -8.16
C GLU A 5 3.68 -20.29 -7.50
N ARG A 6 3.56 -19.27 -8.34
CA ARG A 6 2.66 -18.13 -8.10
C ARG A 6 1.21 -18.64 -8.06
N SER A 7 0.83 -19.33 -7.00
CA SER A 7 -0.54 -19.78 -6.74
C SER A 7 -1.38 -18.60 -6.26
N GLY A 8 -1.86 -17.79 -7.20
CA GLY A 8 -2.82 -16.74 -6.93
C GLY A 8 -3.49 -16.23 -8.20
N TYR A 9 -4.81 -16.09 -8.16
CA TYR A 9 -5.56 -15.43 -9.23
C TYR A 9 -5.46 -13.92 -9.05
N VAL A 10 -4.83 -13.22 -10.00
CA VAL A 10 -4.87 -11.75 -10.06
C VAL A 10 -6.11 -11.33 -10.84
N PHE A 11 -7.18 -10.99 -10.14
CA PHE A 11 -8.38 -10.44 -10.76
C PHE A 11 -8.22 -8.93 -10.97
N ARG A 12 -8.13 -8.49 -12.24
CA ARG A 12 -8.00 -7.06 -12.63
C ARG A 12 -9.35 -6.43 -13.02
N GLY A 13 -10.46 -6.87 -12.43
CA GLY A 13 -11.81 -6.35 -12.67
C GLY A 13 -12.53 -5.95 -11.39
N ASN A 14 -13.78 -5.48 -11.51
CA ASN A 14 -14.64 -5.21 -10.37
C ASN A 14 -15.32 -6.50 -9.88
N VAL A 15 -15.08 -6.91 -8.63
CA VAL A 15 -15.83 -8.00 -7.99
C VAL A 15 -17.06 -7.41 -7.32
N GLN A 16 -18.24 -7.64 -7.91
CA GLN A 16 -19.51 -7.29 -7.28
C GLN A 16 -20.06 -8.53 -6.58
N THR A 17 -20.25 -8.42 -5.26
CA THR A 17 -20.82 -9.49 -4.45
C THR A 17 -22.24 -9.09 -4.05
N GLY A 18 -23.23 -9.84 -4.54
CA GLY A 18 -24.65 -9.63 -4.20
C GLY A 18 -25.17 -10.77 -3.33
N ALA A 19 -25.74 -10.44 -2.17
CA ALA A 19 -26.54 -11.38 -1.37
C ALA A 19 -28.02 -10.95 -1.46
N VAL A 20 -28.87 -11.80 -2.02
CA VAL A 20 -30.30 -11.50 -2.23
C VAL A 20 -31.15 -12.59 -1.58
N GLY A 21 -32.08 -12.20 -0.71
CA GLY A 21 -33.01 -13.10 -0.01
C GLY A 21 -32.75 -13.22 1.50
N THR A 22 -33.77 -13.66 2.24
CA THR A 22 -33.68 -13.89 3.70
C THR A 22 -32.72 -15.06 3.98
N GLY A 23 -31.64 -14.79 4.72
CA GLY A 23 -30.61 -15.79 5.04
C GLY A 23 -29.49 -15.91 4.00
N ALA A 24 -29.45 -15.06 2.97
CA ALA A 24 -28.34 -15.03 2.04
C ALA A 24 -27.08 -14.46 2.71
N SER A 25 -25.96 -15.16 2.56
CA SER A 25 -24.62 -14.70 2.94
C SER A 25 -23.72 -14.75 1.72
N ALA A 26 -22.70 -13.89 1.72
CA ALA A 26 -21.65 -13.96 0.71
C ALA A 26 -20.29 -13.88 1.40
N THR A 27 -19.38 -14.75 0.97
CA THR A 27 -18.01 -14.79 1.48
C THR A 27 -17.09 -14.22 0.41
N VAL A 28 -16.37 -13.16 0.76
CA VAL A 28 -15.27 -12.62 -0.03
C VAL A 28 -14.00 -12.88 0.77
N GLY A 29 -13.02 -13.54 0.15
CA GLY A 29 -11.75 -13.85 0.78
C GLY A 29 -10.60 -13.60 -0.19
N ALA A 30 -9.45 -13.20 0.35
CA ALA A 30 -8.20 -13.12 -0.38
C ALA A 30 -7.33 -14.31 0.08
N ILE A 31 -6.85 -15.12 -0.87
CA ILE A 31 -6.14 -16.38 -0.61
C ILE A 31 -4.69 -16.23 -1.05
N GLY A 32 -3.74 -16.51 -0.14
CA GLY A 32 -2.29 -16.43 -0.36
C GLY A 32 -1.59 -15.62 0.74
N GLU A 33 -0.31 -15.88 0.97
CA GLU A 33 0.48 -15.14 1.97
C GLU A 33 0.49 -13.63 1.64
N GLY A 34 0.11 -12.79 2.60
CA GLY A 34 0.00 -11.34 2.40
C GLY A 34 -1.17 -10.89 1.52
N SER A 35 -2.08 -11.77 1.13
CA SER A 35 -3.28 -11.39 0.37
C SER A 35 -4.29 -10.65 1.26
N ARG A 36 -4.78 -9.49 0.80
CA ARG A 36 -5.78 -8.67 1.51
C ARG A 36 -6.97 -8.40 0.61
N GLY A 37 -8.17 -8.44 1.19
CA GLY A 37 -9.44 -8.15 0.52
C GLY A 37 -10.30 -7.26 1.41
N TYR A 38 -10.99 -6.30 0.81
CA TYR A 38 -11.82 -5.33 1.54
C TYR A 38 -13.24 -5.36 0.99
N VAL A 39 -14.21 -5.34 1.91
CA VAL A 39 -15.63 -5.27 1.59
C VAL A 39 -16.19 -3.99 2.19
N PHE A 40 -16.80 -3.16 1.36
CA PHE A 40 -17.45 -1.93 1.78
C PHE A 40 -18.97 -2.10 1.75
N ALA A 41 -19.64 -1.89 2.88
CA ALA A 41 -21.09 -1.92 2.97
C ALA A 41 -21.67 -0.50 2.83
N GLY A 42 -22.41 -0.23 1.76
CA GLY A 42 -23.14 1.03 1.56
C GLY A 42 -22.27 2.27 1.31
N GLY A 43 -22.90 3.44 1.21
CA GLY A 43 -22.27 4.76 0.97
C GLY A 43 -22.37 5.28 -0.48
N PRO A 44 -21.95 6.53 -0.74
CA PRO A 44 -21.81 7.06 -2.09
C PRO A 44 -20.73 6.30 -2.89
N ASP A 45 -20.91 6.14 -4.20
CA ASP A 45 -19.93 5.47 -5.07
C ASP A 45 -18.55 6.14 -5.00
N ALA A 46 -18.50 7.47 -5.02
CA ALA A 46 -17.25 8.23 -4.97
C ALA A 46 -16.41 7.96 -3.70
N ASP A 47 -17.05 7.80 -2.54
CA ASP A 47 -16.35 7.50 -1.28
C ASP A 47 -15.82 6.05 -1.25
N ARG A 48 -16.50 5.14 -1.95
CA ARG A 48 -16.01 3.76 -2.12
C ARG A 48 -14.81 3.72 -3.06
N GLU A 49 -14.89 4.40 -4.20
CA GLU A 49 -13.80 4.50 -5.17
C GLU A 49 -12.55 5.12 -4.55
N LEU A 50 -12.69 6.23 -3.84
CA LEU A 50 -11.58 6.88 -3.15
C LEU A 50 -10.93 5.96 -2.11
N ARG A 51 -11.71 5.23 -1.30
CA ARG A 51 -11.17 4.27 -0.32
C ARG A 51 -10.47 3.10 -1.00
N ALA A 52 -11.04 2.59 -2.08
CA ALA A 52 -10.41 1.53 -2.86
C ALA A 52 -9.06 2.00 -3.43
N GLU A 53 -8.99 3.22 -3.93
CA GLU A 53 -7.74 3.82 -4.42
C GLU A 53 -6.71 4.01 -3.30
N LEU A 54 -7.13 4.51 -2.12
CA LEU A 54 -6.25 4.66 -0.96
C LEU A 54 -5.67 3.30 -0.52
N LEU A 55 -6.50 2.26 -0.41
CA LEU A 55 -6.03 0.92 -0.03
C LEU A 55 -5.13 0.30 -1.09
N ARG A 56 -5.38 0.58 -2.37
CA ARG A 56 -4.49 0.17 -3.46
C ARG A 56 -3.11 0.82 -3.31
N LEU A 57 -3.05 2.13 -3.05
CA LEU A 57 -1.79 2.85 -2.83
C LEU A 57 -1.05 2.36 -1.58
N VAL A 58 -1.77 2.05 -0.50
CA VAL A 58 -1.19 1.41 0.70
C VAL A 58 -0.60 0.04 0.38
N GLY A 59 -1.28 -0.74 -0.47
CA GLY A 59 -0.77 -2.01 -0.99
C GLY A 59 0.51 -1.85 -1.83
N ASP A 60 0.54 -0.89 -2.76
CA ASP A 60 1.71 -0.56 -3.57
C ASP A 60 2.89 -0.13 -2.69
N LEU A 61 2.64 0.72 -1.68
CA LEU A 61 3.66 1.17 -0.74
C LEU A 61 4.26 0.01 0.05
N ARG A 62 3.44 -0.94 0.50
CA ARG A 62 3.89 -2.15 1.20
C ARG A 62 4.73 -3.05 0.31
N ALA A 63 4.33 -3.22 -0.95
CA ALA A 63 5.10 -4.00 -1.92
C ALA A 63 6.48 -3.37 -2.12
N ALA A 64 6.53 -2.04 -2.33
CA ALA A 64 7.78 -1.31 -2.45
C ALA A 64 8.65 -1.42 -1.18
N LEU A 65 8.08 -1.32 0.01
CA LEU A 65 8.81 -1.48 1.27
C LEU A 65 9.44 -2.88 1.38
N ARG A 66 8.70 -3.94 1.01
CA ARG A 66 9.20 -5.33 1.03
C ARG A 66 10.38 -5.53 0.08
N GLU A 67 10.31 -4.97 -1.12
CA GLU A 67 11.42 -5.01 -2.10
C GLU A 67 12.67 -4.30 -1.57
N GLN A 68 12.50 -3.30 -0.70
CA GLN A 68 13.58 -2.51 -0.12
C GLN A 68 13.95 -2.93 1.31
N ARG A 69 13.50 -4.09 1.79
CA ARG A 69 13.67 -4.52 3.19
C ARG A 69 15.12 -4.45 3.66
N GLU A 70 16.06 -4.94 2.86
CA GLU A 70 17.48 -4.90 3.18
C GLU A 70 18.04 -3.48 3.19
N SER A 71 17.61 -2.63 2.24
CA SER A 71 18.03 -1.23 2.11
C SER A 71 17.54 -0.35 3.26
N VAL A 72 16.33 -0.62 3.76
CA VAL A 72 15.70 0.15 4.83
C VAL A 72 16.21 -0.29 6.22
N GLY A 73 16.58 -1.57 6.37
CA GLY A 73 17.23 -2.08 7.58
C GLY A 73 16.33 -1.98 8.81
N GLU A 74 16.85 -1.41 9.89
CA GLU A 74 16.19 -1.34 11.21
C GLU A 74 14.86 -0.57 11.18
N GLU A 75 14.73 0.41 10.28
CA GLU A 75 13.52 1.22 10.13
C GLU A 75 12.36 0.44 9.47
N TYR A 76 12.63 -0.74 8.90
CA TYR A 76 11.63 -1.51 8.15
C TYR A 76 10.40 -1.81 9.00
N ALA A 77 10.60 -2.28 10.24
CA ALA A 77 9.50 -2.65 11.13
C ALA A 77 8.64 -1.43 11.49
N VAL A 78 9.27 -0.28 11.74
CA VAL A 78 8.56 0.97 12.09
C VAL A 78 7.73 1.48 10.92
N ILE A 79 8.28 1.42 9.70
CA ILE A 79 7.55 1.82 8.50
C ILE A 79 6.41 0.83 8.23
N GLU A 80 6.65 -0.49 8.35
CA GLU A 80 5.63 -1.53 8.15
C GLU A 80 4.45 -1.35 9.13
N ASP A 81 4.74 -1.16 10.42
CA ASP A 81 3.72 -0.88 11.44
C ASP A 81 2.91 0.38 11.10
N THR A 82 3.58 1.43 10.62
CA THR A 82 2.90 2.68 10.24
C THR A 82 2.03 2.51 8.99
N ILE A 83 2.39 1.63 8.05
CA ILE A 83 1.56 1.27 6.89
C ILE A 83 0.31 0.51 7.37
N ASP A 84 0.46 -0.47 8.27
CA ASP A 84 -0.68 -1.20 8.84
C ASP A 84 -1.66 -0.26 9.56
N ASP A 85 -1.12 0.67 10.34
CA ASP A 85 -1.86 1.72 11.04
C ASP A 85 -2.66 2.64 10.11
N LEU A 86 -2.08 2.98 8.94
CA LEU A 86 -2.72 3.79 7.91
C LEU A 86 -3.83 2.99 7.23
N GLU A 87 -3.56 1.74 6.89
CA GLU A 87 -4.53 0.84 6.26
C GLU A 87 -5.78 0.65 7.12
N GLU A 88 -5.59 0.33 8.41
CA GLU A 88 -6.67 0.19 9.37
C GLU A 88 -7.53 1.47 9.41
N SER A 89 -6.88 2.63 9.42
CA SER A 89 -7.60 3.91 9.44
C SER A 89 -8.44 4.16 8.19
N VAL A 90 -7.98 3.70 7.02
CA VAL A 90 -8.73 3.77 5.76
C VAL A 90 -9.91 2.79 5.79
N VAL A 91 -9.70 1.56 6.26
CA VAL A 91 -10.75 0.53 6.39
C VAL A 91 -11.85 0.99 7.36
N GLU A 92 -11.47 1.55 8.50
CA GLU A 92 -12.39 2.09 9.51
C GLU A 92 -13.05 3.42 9.10
N ALA A 93 -12.75 3.92 7.89
CA ALA A 93 -13.23 5.21 7.38
C ALA A 93 -13.03 6.36 8.38
N LYS A 94 -11.84 6.40 9.02
CA LYS A 94 -11.51 7.48 9.97
C LYS A 94 -11.60 8.85 9.28
N PRO A 95 -11.86 9.93 10.04
CA PRO A 95 -11.97 11.27 9.48
C PRO A 95 -10.71 11.69 8.68
N PRO A 96 -10.85 12.51 7.63
CA PRO A 96 -9.73 12.91 6.75
C PRO A 96 -8.51 13.47 7.49
N GLY A 97 -8.73 14.22 8.58
CA GLY A 97 -7.64 14.76 9.41
C GLY A 97 -6.75 13.69 10.04
N ARG A 98 -7.31 12.53 10.41
CA ARG A 98 -6.52 11.39 10.93
C ARG A 98 -5.74 10.70 9.82
N LEU A 99 -6.38 10.47 8.67
CA LEU A 99 -5.71 9.90 7.49
C LEU A 99 -4.53 10.76 7.05
N HIS A 100 -4.74 12.08 6.96
CA HIS A 100 -3.69 13.03 6.63
C HIS A 100 -2.55 13.02 7.65
N SER A 101 -2.87 12.95 8.94
CA SER A 101 -1.84 12.91 10.00
C SER A 101 -0.97 11.65 9.90
N LYS A 102 -1.57 10.49 9.61
CA LYS A 102 -0.84 9.23 9.41
C LYS A 102 -0.03 9.23 8.11
N ALA A 103 -0.60 9.72 7.01
CA ALA A 103 0.13 9.91 5.76
C ALA A 103 1.34 10.84 5.93
N LYS A 104 1.21 11.88 6.76
CA LYS A 104 2.32 12.79 7.08
C LYS A 104 3.38 12.17 8.00
N ALA A 105 2.98 11.28 8.90
CA ALA A 105 3.95 10.50 9.68
C ALA A 105 4.76 9.57 8.75
N MET A 106 4.07 8.91 7.81
CA MET A 106 4.71 8.09 6.78
C MET A 106 5.68 8.89 5.92
N GLU A 107 5.25 10.05 5.41
CA GLU A 107 6.09 10.98 4.64
C GLU A 107 7.40 11.30 5.38
N ARG A 108 7.31 11.62 6.68
CA ARG A 108 8.48 11.95 7.49
C ARG A 108 9.46 10.78 7.61
N LEU A 109 8.95 9.56 7.79
CA LEU A 109 9.79 8.35 7.89
C LEU A 109 10.51 8.07 6.58
N VAL A 110 9.85 8.24 5.43
CA VAL A 110 10.45 7.94 4.13
C VAL A 110 11.26 9.09 3.52
N SER A 111 11.04 10.33 3.98
CA SER A 111 11.69 11.54 3.44
C SER A 111 13.23 11.52 3.44
N PRO A 112 13.93 10.95 4.44
CA PRO A 112 15.39 10.95 4.44
C PRO A 112 15.97 10.14 3.27
N PHE A 113 15.32 9.03 2.88
CA PHE A 113 15.77 8.21 1.75
C PHE A 113 15.70 8.98 0.43
N ALA A 114 14.63 9.75 0.22
CA ALA A 114 14.49 10.60 -0.96
C ALA A 114 15.53 11.72 -0.99
N ALA A 115 15.78 12.39 0.15
CA ALA A 115 16.79 13.45 0.25
C ALA A 115 18.21 12.92 -0.02
N LEU A 116 18.54 11.73 0.49
CA LEU A 116 19.83 11.08 0.22
C LEU A 116 19.98 10.69 -1.26
N ALA A 117 18.94 10.12 -1.87
CA ALA A 117 18.94 9.78 -3.30
C ALA A 117 19.15 11.02 -4.19
N GLU A 118 18.54 12.15 -3.83
CA GLU A 118 18.73 13.42 -4.53
C GLU A 118 20.18 13.93 -4.43
N LEU A 119 20.79 13.84 -3.24
CA LEU A 119 22.20 14.24 -3.04
C LEU A 119 23.18 13.37 -3.83
N VAL A 120 22.97 12.05 -3.82
CA VAL A 120 23.80 11.12 -4.61
C VAL A 120 23.66 11.41 -6.10
N SER A 121 22.44 11.70 -6.58
CA SER A 121 22.21 12.08 -7.98
C SER A 121 22.99 13.35 -8.36
N LYS A 122 22.97 14.38 -7.50
CA LYS A 122 23.77 15.59 -7.70
C LYS A 122 25.27 15.33 -7.74
N LEU A 123 25.78 14.42 -6.91
CA LEU A 123 27.19 14.02 -6.94
C LEU A 123 27.56 13.32 -8.25
N LEU A 124 26.71 12.41 -8.73
CA LEU A 124 26.91 11.72 -10.00
C LEU A 124 26.95 12.70 -11.18
N ASP A 125 26.03 13.67 -11.21
CA ASP A 125 26.01 14.71 -12.23
C ASP A 125 27.32 15.53 -12.25
N LEU A 126 27.83 15.89 -11.06
CA LEU A 126 29.09 16.63 -10.94
C LEU A 126 30.29 15.81 -11.43
N LEU A 127 30.33 14.51 -11.10
CA LEU A 127 31.39 13.62 -11.54
C LEU A 127 31.36 13.42 -13.06
N GLN A 128 30.18 13.27 -13.66
CA GLN A 128 30.03 13.16 -15.11
C GLN A 128 30.53 14.41 -15.84
N ARG A 129 30.20 15.60 -15.33
CA ARG A 129 30.68 16.88 -15.90
C ARG A 129 32.20 17.05 -15.83
N HIS A 130 32.86 16.44 -14.86
CA HIS A 130 34.32 16.50 -14.72
C HIS A 130 35.05 15.47 -15.62
N GLN A 131 34.33 14.49 -16.15
CA GLN A 131 34.83 13.51 -17.13
C GLN A 131 34.58 13.95 -18.59
N SER A 132 33.84 15.05 -18.78
CA SER A 132 33.53 15.68 -20.07
C SER A 132 34.52 16.79 -20.39
#